data_AF-A0A1R1MHA3-F1
#
_entry.id   AF-A0A1R1MHA3-F1
#
_cell.length_a   1.000
_cell.length_b   1.000
_cell.length_c   1.000
_cell.angle_alpha   90.00
_cell.angle_beta   90.00
_cell.angle_gamma   90.00
#
_symmetry.space_group_name_H-M   'P 1'
#
loop_
_entity.id
_entity.type
_entity.pdbx_description
1 polymer ?
#
loop_
_entity_poly.entity_id
_entity_poly.type
_entity_poly.pdbx_seq_one_letter_code
_entity_poly.pdbx_strand_id
1 'polypeptide(L)'
;MSNQISQYISELLASDGTGDYSCDMVSSSVHQVHAPIPTELFHELKALSAVYKRDSNCVAGDLLTIALKEALSSLPDKVRNNIRKAREEYEQDEVAHLMEAAEYDAGGT
;
A
#
# COMPACT_ATOMS: atom_id res chain seq x y z
N MET A 1 20.29 -14.10 -2.13
CA MET A 1 18.94 -13.62 -2.46
C MET A 1 18.84 -12.20 -1.96
N SER A 2 18.81 -11.19 -2.84
CA SER A 2 18.52 -9.82 -2.40
C SER A 2 17.01 -9.71 -2.19
N ASN A 3 16.59 -9.57 -0.94
CA ASN A 3 15.18 -9.32 -0.63
C ASN A 3 14.80 -7.93 -1.18
N GLN A 4 13.60 -7.75 -1.74
CA GLN A 4 13.22 -6.46 -2.33
C GLN A 4 13.23 -5.35 -1.27
N ILE A 5 12.96 -5.71 -0.01
CA ILE A 5 13.11 -4.83 1.15
C ILE A 5 14.55 -4.31 1.28
N SER A 6 15.57 -5.16 1.11
CA SER A 6 16.97 -4.74 1.21
C SER A 6 17.38 -3.80 0.09
N GLN A 7 16.82 -3.98 -1.12
CA GLN A 7 17.03 -3.06 -2.23
C GLN A 7 16.40 -1.70 -1.95
N TYR A 8 15.14 -1.69 -1.50
CA TYR A 8 14.44 -0.46 -1.11
C TYR A 8 15.17 0.30 0.00
N ILE A 9 15.64 -0.38 1.05
CA ILE A 9 16.44 0.26 2.09
C ILE A 9 17.75 0.81 1.50
N SER A 10 18.43 0.08 0.62
CA SER A 10 19.66 0.60 -0.01
C SER A 10 19.40 1.86 -0.84
N GLU A 11 18.27 1.92 -1.55
CA GLU A 11 17.84 3.11 -2.29
C GLU A 11 17.48 4.27 -1.36
N LEU A 12 16.78 4.00 -0.26
CA LEU A 12 16.47 4.97 0.78
C LEU A 12 17.75 5.57 1.38
N LEU A 13 18.74 4.73 1.66
CA LEU A 13 20.05 5.14 2.19
C LEU A 13 20.90 5.91 1.17
N ALA A 14 20.78 5.60 -0.13
CA ALA A 14 21.54 6.25 -1.21
C ALA A 14 20.94 7.59 -1.64
N SER A 15 19.67 7.85 -1.30
CA SER A 15 19.06 9.16 -1.52
C SER A 15 19.44 10.13 -0.39
N ASP A 16 20.15 11.22 -0.72
CA ASP A 16 20.68 12.22 0.24
C ASP A 16 19.61 13.04 0.99
N GLY A 17 18.33 12.64 0.93
CA GLY A 17 17.20 13.36 1.55
C GLY A 17 16.99 14.79 1.02
N THR A 18 17.61 15.14 -0.11
CA THR A 18 17.56 16.47 -0.74
C THR A 18 16.60 16.55 -1.93
N GLY A 19 16.10 15.41 -2.42
CA GLY A 19 15.04 15.37 -3.43
C GLY A 19 13.67 15.41 -2.76
N ASP A 20 12.75 16.21 -3.30
CA ASP A 20 11.33 16.18 -2.90
C ASP A 20 10.75 14.79 -3.16
N TYR A 21 10.70 13.96 -2.13
CA TYR A 21 10.05 12.65 -2.18
C TYR A 21 8.57 12.83 -1.87
N SER A 22 7.74 12.89 -2.90
CA SER A 22 6.29 12.87 -2.79
C SER A 22 5.80 11.46 -3.16
N CYS A 23 5.28 10.72 -2.19
CA CYS A 23 4.45 9.56 -2.51
C CYS A 23 3.01 10.04 -2.74
N ASP A 24 2.35 9.42 -3.71
CA ASP A 24 0.97 9.74 -4.03
C ASP A 24 0.03 9.13 -2.99
N MET A 25 -0.45 9.97 -2.07
CA MET A 25 -1.34 9.56 -0.98
C MET A 25 -2.82 9.76 -1.32
N VAL A 26 -3.14 10.33 -2.49
CA VAL A 26 -4.49 10.87 -2.80
C VAL A 26 -5.05 10.39 -4.13
N SER A 27 -4.26 9.72 -4.97
CA SER A 27 -4.76 9.12 -6.20
C SER A 27 -5.81 8.05 -5.93
N SER A 28 -6.77 7.95 -6.84
CA SER A 28 -7.82 6.93 -6.87
C SER A 28 -7.27 5.49 -6.94
N SER A 29 -5.97 5.32 -7.24
CA SER A 29 -5.31 4.00 -7.26
C SER A 29 -4.63 3.62 -5.94
N VAL A 30 -4.73 4.45 -4.89
CA VAL A 30 -4.08 4.23 -3.59
C VAL A 30 -5.11 4.17 -2.47
N HIS A 31 -5.08 3.10 -1.69
CA HIS A 31 -5.90 2.95 -0.49
C HIS A 31 -5.02 2.98 0.75
N GLN A 32 -5.39 3.81 1.72
CA GLN A 32 -4.72 3.86 3.02
C GLN A 32 -5.11 2.64 3.84
N VAL A 33 -4.11 1.90 4.33
CA VAL A 33 -4.31 0.73 5.18
C VAL A 33 -4.01 1.10 6.62
N HIS A 34 -5.02 1.00 7.49
CA HIS A 34 -4.84 1.15 8.93
C HIS A 34 -4.50 -0.21 9.55
N ALA A 35 -3.20 -0.46 9.74
CA ALA A 35 -2.71 -1.68 10.36
C ALA A 35 -2.09 -1.38 11.74
N PRO A 36 -2.42 -2.16 12.79
CA PRO A 36 -1.74 -2.04 14.07
C PRO A 36 -0.30 -2.54 13.95
N ILE A 37 0.66 -1.75 14.45
CA ILE A 37 2.07 -2.14 14.56
C ILE A 37 2.55 -1.96 16.01
N PRO A 38 3.51 -2.79 16.48
CA PRO A 38 4.13 -2.60 17.79
C PRO A 38 4.70 -1.19 17.95
N THR A 39 4.52 -0.59 19.13
CA THR A 39 4.95 0.78 19.44
C THR A 39 6.43 1.01 19.17
N GLU A 40 7.28 0.03 19.47
CA GLU A 40 8.73 0.10 19.25
C GLU A 40 9.04 0.28 17.75
N LEU A 41 8.45 -0.54 16.89
CA LEU A 41 8.62 -0.46 15.44
C LEU A 41 8.03 0.83 14.86
N PHE A 42 6.95 1.35 15.43
CA PHE A 42 6.41 2.65 15.05
C PHE A 42 7.40 3.79 15.33
N HIS A 43 8.06 3.76 16.49
CA HIS A 43 9.08 4.76 16.83
C HIS A 43 10.31 4.64 15.91
N GLU A 44 10.75 3.42 15.59
CA GLU A 44 11.83 3.21 14.62
C GLU A 44 11.47 3.71 13.22
N LEU A 45 10.25 3.44 12.75
CA LEU A 45 9.74 3.97 11.49
C LEU A 45 9.75 5.50 11.47
N LYS A 46 9.30 6.16 12.56
CA LYS A 46 9.36 7.61 12.67
C LYS A 46 10.79 8.14 12.66
N ALA A 47 11.69 7.48 13.38
CA ALA A 47 13.11 7.86 13.42
C ALA A 47 13.74 7.74 12.02
N LEU A 48 13.50 6.63 11.33
CA LEU A 48 13.94 6.42 9.95
C LEU A 48 13.44 7.54 9.03
N SER A 49 12.14 7.82 9.09
CA SER A 49 11.49 8.86 8.28
C SER A 49 12.07 10.25 8.54
N ALA A 50 12.35 10.57 9.81
CA ALA A 50 12.96 11.84 10.20
C ALA A 50 14.41 11.98 9.70
N VAL A 51 15.22 10.92 9.79
CA VAL A 51 16.62 10.93 9.33
C VAL A 51 16.71 11.13 7.82
N TYR A 52 15.85 10.46 7.06
CA TYR A 52 15.85 10.51 5.60
C TYR A 52 14.91 11.57 5.00
N LYS A 53 14.31 12.41 5.85
CA LYS A 53 13.36 13.48 5.47
C LYS A 53 12.23 12.98 4.56
N ARG A 54 11.69 11.80 4.85
CA ARG A 54 10.52 11.23 4.15
C ARG A 54 9.32 11.20 5.08
N ASP A 55 8.13 11.15 4.49
CA ASP A 55 6.90 10.94 5.26
C ASP A 55 6.81 9.48 5.74
N SER A 56 6.43 9.28 7.00
CA SER A 56 6.39 7.95 7.61
C SER A 56 5.34 7.03 7.02
N ASN A 57 4.23 7.59 6.52
CA ASN A 57 3.20 6.79 5.86
C ASN A 57 3.67 6.35 4.48
N CYS A 58 4.44 7.17 3.76
CA CYS A 58 5.07 6.76 2.51
C CYS A 58 6.03 5.58 2.74
N VAL A 59 6.93 5.71 3.72
CA VAL A 59 7.89 4.64 4.03
C VAL A 59 7.18 3.36 4.47
N ALA A 60 6.14 3.47 5.29
CA ALA A 60 5.32 2.33 5.70
C ALA A 60 4.59 1.70 4.51
N GLY A 61 4.01 2.51 3.61
CA GLY A 61 3.29 2.07 2.43
C GLY A 61 4.20 1.31 1.46
N ASP A 62 5.41 1.82 1.22
CA ASP A 62 6.40 1.16 0.37
C ASP A 62 6.83 -0.20 0.95
N LEU A 63 7.15 -0.24 2.25
CA LEU A 63 7.51 -1.47 2.96
C LEU A 63 6.37 -2.49 2.94
N LEU A 64 5.14 -2.06 3.22
CA LEU A 64 3.96 -2.92 3.23
C LEU A 64 3.66 -3.46 1.82
N THR A 65 3.79 -2.62 0.79
CA THR A 65 3.60 -3.01 -0.60
C THR A 65 4.58 -4.10 -1.01
N ILE A 66 5.86 -3.94 -0.66
CA ILE A 66 6.88 -4.96 -0.93
C ILE A 66 6.53 -6.25 -0.18
N ALA A 67 6.24 -6.16 1.12
CA ALA A 67 5.92 -7.32 1.94
C ALA A 67 4.68 -8.08 1.43
N LEU A 68 3.63 -7.38 1.01
CA LEU A 68 2.43 -7.98 0.43
C LEU A 68 2.73 -8.66 -0.91
N LYS A 69 3.53 -8.04 -1.79
CA LYS A 69 3.94 -8.66 -3.06
C LYS A 69 4.76 -9.92 -2.84
N GLU A 70 5.75 -9.87 -1.96
CA GLU A 70 6.59 -11.03 -1.61
C GLU A 70 5.72 -12.14 -1.01
N ALA A 71 4.85 -11.81 -0.04
CA ALA A 71 3.94 -12.77 0.58
C ALA A 71 3.03 -13.44 -0.46
N LEU A 72 2.32 -12.66 -1.29
CA LEU A 72 1.41 -13.19 -2.31
C LEU A 72 2.14 -14.02 -3.38
N SER A 73 3.38 -13.66 -3.73
CA SER A 73 4.19 -14.42 -4.69
C SER A 73 4.65 -15.77 -4.14
N SER A 74 4.85 -15.86 -2.82
CA SER A 74 5.26 -17.09 -2.15
C SER A 74 4.12 -18.10 -1.93
N LEU A 75 2.87 -17.69 -2.15
CA LEU A 75 1.71 -18.56 -1.97
C LEU A 75 1.64 -19.64 -3.05
N PRO A 76 1.19 -20.87 -2.72
CA PRO A 76 0.90 -21.89 -3.71
C PRO A 76 -0.14 -21.43 -4.74
N ASP A 77 0.01 -21.85 -6.00
CA ASP A 77 -0.83 -21.40 -7.12
C ASP A 77 -2.33 -21.57 -6.85
N LYS A 78 -2.72 -22.68 -6.21
CA LYS A 78 -4.13 -22.94 -5.84
C LYS A 78 -4.68 -21.86 -4.90
N VAL A 79 -3.89 -21.41 -3.92
CA VAL A 79 -4.29 -20.37 -2.96
C VAL A 79 -4.32 -19.01 -3.65
N ARG A 80 -3.30 -18.69 -4.46
CA ARG A 80 -3.24 -17.44 -5.23
C ARG A 80 -4.43 -17.27 -6.17
N ASN A 81 -4.85 -18.34 -6.84
CA ASN A 81 -6.03 -18.33 -7.71
C ASN A 81 -7.32 -18.07 -6.94
N ASN A 82 -7.47 -18.62 -5.73
CA ASN A 82 -8.64 -18.35 -4.90
C ASN A 82 -8.68 -16.89 -4.43
N ILE A 83 -7.54 -16.33 -4.01
CA ILE A 83 -7.44 -14.91 -3.61
C ILE A 83 -7.76 -14.00 -4.80
N ARG A 84 -7.29 -14.35 -6.01
CA ARG A 84 -7.59 -13.58 -7.22
C ARG A 84 -9.09 -13.54 -7.52
N LYS A 85 -9.79 -14.68 -7.42
CA LYS A 85 -11.23 -14.73 -7.61
C LYS A 85 -11.98 -13.88 -6.59
N ALA A 86 -11.62 -13.99 -5.32
CA ALA A 86 -12.21 -13.16 -4.26
C ALA A 86 -11.98 -11.66 -4.52
N ARG A 87 -10.80 -11.28 -5.01
CA ARG A 87 -10.51 -9.89 -5.40
C ARG A 87 -11.41 -9.41 -6.55
N GLU A 88 -11.55 -10.22 -7.60
CA GLU A 88 -12.42 -9.92 -8.75
C GLU A 88 -13.90 -9.78 -8.32
N GLU A 89 -14.36 -10.58 -7.35
CA GLU A 89 -15.69 -10.46 -6.75
C GLU A 89 -15.86 -9.14 -5.98
N TYR A 90 -14.89 -8.76 -5.14
CA TYR A 90 -14.93 -7.48 -4.42
C TYR A 90 -14.93 -6.27 -5.35
N GLU A 91 -14.13 -6.29 -6.41
CA GLU A 91 -14.09 -5.22 -7.43
C GLU A 91 -15.46 -5.08 -8.13
N GLN A 92 -16.15 -6.20 -8.39
CA GLN A 92 -17.49 -6.19 -9.00
C GLN A 92 -18.56 -5.65 -8.05
N ASP A 93 -18.52 -6.03 -6.78
CA ASP A 93 -19.44 -5.54 -5.76
C ASP A 93 -19.28 -4.03 -5.53
N GLU A 94 -18.03 -3.53 -5.52
CA GLU A 94 -17.74 -2.10 -5.37
C GLU A 94 -18.29 -1.29 -6.56
N VAL A 95 -18.11 -1.77 -7.79
CA VAL A 95 -18.69 -1.15 -8.99
C VAL A 95 -20.22 -1.17 -8.94
N ALA A 96 -20.83 -2.28 -8.50
CA ALA A 96 -22.29 -2.39 -8.39
C ALA A 96 -22.86 -1.36 -7.39
N HIS A 97 -22.23 -1.21 -6.23
CA HIS A 97 -22.63 -0.22 -5.23
C HIS A 97 -22.46 1.24 -5.71
N LEU A 98 -21.39 1.53 -6.45
CA LEU A 98 -21.19 2.85 -7.04
C LEU A 98 -22.25 3.16 -8.12
N MET A 99 -22.65 2.16 -8.92
CA MET A 99 -23.71 2.32 -9.91
C MET A 99 -25.08 2.56 -9.26
N GLU A 100 -25.41 1.81 -8.21
CA GLU A 100 -26.66 2.01 -7.45
C GLU A 100 -26.72 3.41 -6.83
N ALA A 101 -25.64 3.86 -6.19
CA ALA A 101 -25.57 5.21 -5.61
C ALA A 101 -25.73 6.32 -6.67
N ALA A 102 -25.18 6.14 -7.88
CA ALA A 102 -25.32 7.10 -8.97
C ALA A 102 -26.74 7.13 -9.57
N GLU A 103 -27.47 6.01 -9.55
CA GLU A 103 -28.84 5.91 -10.05
C GLU A 103 -29.83 6.67 -9.15
N TYR A 104 -29.62 6.65 -7.83
CA TYR A 104 -30.42 7.45 -6.88
C TYR A 104 -30.16 8.96 -7.00
N ASP A 105 -28.95 9.39 -7.36
CA ASP A 105 -28.60 10.81 -7.53
C ASP A 105 -29.15 11.38 -8.86
N ALA A 106 -29.27 10.54 -9.90
CA ALA A 106 -29.89 10.92 -11.17
C ALA A 106 -31.43 10.92 -11.17
N GLY A 107 -32.06 10.36 -10.13
CA GLY A 107 -33.52 10.30 -9.95
C GLY A 107 -34.13 11.40 -9.07
N GLY A 108 -33.32 12.32 -8.56
CA GLY A 108 -33.78 13.43 -7.70
C GLY A 108 -34.34 14.62 -8.48
N THR A 109 -35.66 14.61 -8.73
CA THR A 109 -36.47 15.84 -8.97
C THR A 109 -37.67 15.88 -8.05
#